data_AF-A0AAN5YQF5-F1
#
_entry.id   AF-A0AAN5YQF5-F1
#
_cell.length_a   1.000
_cell.length_b   1.000
_cell.length_c   1.000
_cell.angle_alpha   90.00
_cell.angle_beta   90.00
_cell.angle_gamma   90.00
#
_symmetry.space_group_name_H-M   'P 1'
#
loop_
_entity.id
_entity.type
_entity.pdbx_description
1 polymer ?
#
loop_
_entity_poly.entity_id
_entity_poly.type
_entity_poly.pdbx_seq_one_letter_code
_entity_poly.pdbx_strand_id
1 'polypeptide(L)'
;MAGRNISHGRGGAGNIYSTANPTSAKDLITPTIKQDTFTTGRGGSGNMVQYDPERPEIARELQDVESPPQRVEEAPHHTGRGGAANAYVPSPEEEKKVREREEENLQRVRTASRDRLKDVKQASEKRSGSSSSR
;
A
#
# COMPACT_ATOMS: atom_id res chain seq x y z
N MET A 1 -26.53 -24.30 28.88
CA MET A 1 -25.34 -23.48 29.24
C MET A 1 -24.88 -22.76 27.99
N ALA A 2 -25.16 -21.47 27.85
CA ALA A 2 -24.68 -20.69 26.72
C ALA A 2 -23.17 -20.49 26.89
N GLY A 3 -22.38 -20.97 25.93
CA GLY A 3 -20.92 -20.84 25.95
C GLY A 3 -20.46 -19.38 25.88
N ARG A 4 -19.26 -19.10 26.39
CA ARG A 4 -18.66 -17.76 26.31
C ARG A 4 -18.47 -17.37 24.84
N ASN A 5 -19.00 -16.20 24.46
CA ASN A 5 -18.83 -15.66 23.12
C ASN A 5 -17.35 -15.33 22.86
N ILE A 6 -16.77 -15.95 21.84
CA ILE A 6 -15.38 -15.75 21.41
C ILE A 6 -15.42 -15.12 20.03
N SER A 7 -14.66 -14.04 19.84
CA SER A 7 -14.49 -13.38 18.54
C SER A 7 -13.35 -14.05 17.77
N HIS A 8 -13.61 -14.47 16.53
CA HIS A 8 -12.64 -15.07 15.62
C HIS A 8 -12.43 -14.15 14.41
N GLY A 9 -11.21 -13.62 14.20
CA GLY A 9 -10.89 -12.77 13.03
C GLY A 9 -11.30 -11.30 13.15
N ARG A 10 -11.31 -10.56 12.02
CA ARG A 10 -11.64 -9.12 11.98
C ARG A 10 -13.15 -8.89 12.12
N GLY A 11 -13.58 -8.49 13.31
CA GLY A 11 -14.82 -7.77 13.68
C GLY A 11 -16.08 -7.91 12.81
N GLY A 12 -17.12 -8.52 13.37
CA GLY A 12 -18.48 -8.58 12.82
C GLY A 12 -19.33 -9.58 13.62
N ALA A 13 -20.66 -9.43 13.62
CA ALA A 13 -21.54 -10.36 14.36
C ALA A 13 -21.38 -11.82 13.88
N GLY A 14 -21.04 -12.02 12.61
CA GLY A 14 -20.73 -13.34 12.03
C GLY A 14 -19.39 -13.94 12.44
N ASN A 15 -18.61 -13.26 13.29
CA ASN A 15 -17.32 -13.74 13.80
C ASN A 15 -17.38 -14.12 15.28
N ILE A 16 -18.55 -14.05 15.91
CA ILE A 16 -18.76 -14.34 17.33
C ILE A 16 -19.43 -15.70 17.46
N TYR A 17 -18.70 -16.68 17.99
CA TYR A 17 -19.21 -18.03 18.20
C TYR A 17 -18.99 -18.42 19.67
N SER A 18 -19.95 -19.16 20.24
CA SER A 18 -19.91 -19.59 21.66
C SER A 18 -19.25 -20.96 21.85
N THR A 19 -18.94 -21.65 20.75
CA THR A 19 -18.34 -22.99 20.72
C THR A 19 -16.86 -22.91 20.34
N ALA A 20 -16.00 -23.31 21.26
CA ALA A 20 -14.56 -23.48 21.02
C ALA A 20 -14.29 -24.79 20.26
N ASN A 21 -14.92 -24.98 19.09
CA ASN A 21 -14.61 -26.10 18.24
C ASN A 21 -13.23 -25.82 17.60
N PRO A 22 -12.23 -26.70 17.79
CA PRO A 22 -10.96 -26.56 17.10
C PRO A 22 -11.22 -26.60 15.60
N THR A 23 -10.66 -25.64 14.87
CA THR A 23 -10.74 -25.60 13.41
C THR A 23 -10.13 -26.89 12.86
N SER A 24 -10.95 -27.69 12.18
CA SER A 24 -10.47 -28.89 11.51
C SER A 24 -9.77 -28.50 10.21
N ALA A 25 -8.88 -29.36 9.69
CA ALA A 25 -8.22 -29.11 8.40
C ALA A 25 -9.23 -28.89 7.25
N LYS A 26 -10.45 -29.42 7.37
CA LYS A 26 -11.54 -29.21 6.40
C LYS A 26 -12.12 -27.80 6.45
N ASP A 27 -12.10 -27.16 7.63
CA ASP A 27 -12.59 -25.79 7.82
C ASP A 27 -11.58 -24.74 7.34
N LEU A 28 -10.31 -25.15 7.20
CA LEU A 28 -9.23 -24.34 6.64
C LEU A 28 -9.12 -24.45 5.11
N ILE A 29 -9.94 -25.29 4.49
CA ILE A 29 -10.04 -25.34 3.03
C ILE A 29 -10.68 -24.03 2.58
N THR A 30 -9.90 -23.22 1.86
CA THR A 30 -10.39 -21.97 1.30
C THR A 30 -11.63 -22.26 0.46
N PRO A 31 -12.78 -21.61 0.77
CA PRO A 31 -14.00 -21.84 0.02
C PRO A 31 -13.78 -21.46 -1.44
N THR A 32 -14.17 -22.34 -2.36
CA THR A 32 -14.17 -22.04 -3.79
C THR A 32 -15.33 -21.09 -4.13
N ILE A 33 -15.10 -20.23 -5.11
CA ILE A 33 -16.14 -19.34 -5.63
C ILE A 33 -17.17 -20.21 -6.35
N LYS A 34 -18.44 -20.06 -5.97
CA LYS A 34 -19.56 -20.85 -6.51
C LYS A 34 -20.40 -20.08 -7.53
N GLN A 35 -20.07 -18.81 -7.74
CA GLN A 35 -20.82 -17.89 -8.60
C GLN A 35 -20.05 -17.70 -9.92
N ASP A 36 -20.78 -17.52 -11.01
CA ASP A 36 -20.21 -17.31 -12.35
C ASP A 36 -19.44 -15.99 -12.46
N THR A 37 -19.69 -15.05 -11.54
CA THR A 37 -19.02 -13.74 -11.50
C THR A 37 -18.60 -13.43 -10.07
N PHE A 38 -17.42 -12.85 -9.91
CA PHE A 38 -16.86 -12.43 -8.62
C PHE A 38 -16.27 -11.01 -8.69
N THR A 39 -16.10 -10.36 -7.53
CA THR A 39 -15.44 -9.06 -7.43
C THR A 39 -13.96 -9.21 -7.08
N THR A 40 -13.10 -8.45 -7.75
CA THR A 40 -11.65 -8.41 -7.51
C THR A 40 -11.22 -7.30 -6.54
N GLY A 41 -12.17 -6.54 -5.96
CA GLY A 41 -11.81 -5.42 -5.09
C GLY A 41 -12.95 -4.68 -4.39
N ARG A 42 -12.65 -3.43 -3.97
CA ARG A 42 -13.52 -2.58 -3.15
C ARG A 42 -14.59 -1.85 -3.97
N GLY A 43 -15.70 -2.53 -4.24
CA GLY A 43 -17.00 -1.94 -4.62
C GLY A 43 -17.12 -1.39 -6.05
N GLY A 44 -18.30 -1.56 -6.64
CA GLY A 44 -18.65 -1.10 -7.99
C GLY A 44 -18.71 -2.22 -9.03
N SER A 45 -19.60 -2.10 -10.01
CA SER A 45 -19.79 -3.09 -11.08
C SER A 45 -18.59 -3.23 -12.02
N GLY A 46 -17.68 -2.25 -12.05
CA GLY A 46 -16.48 -2.26 -12.89
C GLY A 46 -15.40 -3.26 -12.47
N ASN A 47 -15.52 -3.86 -11.28
CA ASN A 47 -14.55 -4.84 -10.74
C ASN A 47 -15.09 -6.28 -10.78
N MET A 48 -16.16 -6.52 -11.53
CA MET A 48 -16.78 -7.83 -11.68
C MET A 48 -16.08 -8.62 -12.80
N VAL A 49 -15.61 -9.82 -12.47
CA VAL A 49 -14.88 -10.72 -13.38
C VAL A 49 -15.57 -12.07 -13.42
N GLN A 50 -15.59 -12.70 -14.59
CA GLN A 50 -16.16 -14.04 -14.76
C GLN A 50 -15.24 -15.09 -14.13
N TYR A 51 -15.84 -15.98 -13.35
CA TYR A 51 -15.16 -17.10 -12.74
C TYR A 51 -14.94 -18.22 -13.77
N ASP A 52 -13.71 -18.72 -13.84
CA ASP A 52 -13.36 -19.92 -14.58
C ASP A 52 -13.18 -21.09 -13.59
N PRO A 53 -14.10 -22.07 -13.58
CA PRO A 53 -14.00 -23.23 -12.70
C PRO A 53 -12.79 -24.13 -12.99
N GLU A 54 -12.26 -24.11 -14.23
CA GLU A 54 -11.08 -24.90 -14.60
C GLU A 54 -9.78 -24.26 -14.10
N ARG A 55 -9.81 -22.97 -13.72
CA ARG A 55 -8.66 -22.19 -13.26
C ARG A 55 -8.96 -21.39 -11.98
N PRO A 56 -9.21 -22.08 -10.86
CA PRO A 56 -9.54 -21.43 -9.59
C PRO A 56 -8.40 -20.57 -9.02
N GLU A 57 -7.14 -20.77 -9.45
CA GLU A 57 -6.01 -19.98 -8.96
C GLU A 57 -6.10 -18.51 -9.40
N ILE A 58 -6.60 -18.26 -10.62
CA ILE A 58 -6.72 -16.91 -11.18
C ILE A 58 -7.67 -16.07 -10.35
N ALA A 59 -8.80 -16.65 -9.95
CA ALA A 59 -9.79 -15.95 -9.16
C ALA A 59 -9.26 -15.62 -7.75
N ARG A 60 -8.39 -16.48 -7.21
CA ARG A 60 -7.70 -16.22 -5.94
C ARG A 60 -6.70 -15.07 -6.09
N GLU A 61 -5.84 -15.12 -7.10
CA GLU A 61 -4.86 -14.06 -7.36
C GLU A 61 -5.53 -12.70 -7.55
N LEU A 62 -6.67 -12.66 -8.25
CA LEU A 62 -7.42 -11.43 -8.48
C LEU A 62 -8.17 -10.93 -7.23
N GLN A 63 -8.47 -11.78 -6.27
CA GLN A 63 -9.10 -11.40 -4.99
C GLN A 63 -8.07 -11.04 -3.91
N ASP A 64 -6.89 -11.67 -3.96
CA ASP A 64 -5.77 -11.40 -3.08
C ASP A 64 -5.10 -10.09 -3.52
N VAL A 65 -5.75 -8.97 -3.18
CA VAL A 65 -5.18 -7.65 -3.45
C VAL A 65 -3.96 -7.47 -2.54
N GLU A 66 -2.77 -7.35 -3.15
CA GLU A 66 -1.59 -6.90 -2.42
C GLU A 66 -1.91 -5.59 -1.68
N SER A 67 -1.35 -5.42 -0.49
CA SER A 67 -1.57 -4.19 0.25
C SER A 67 -1.11 -3.02 -0.63
N PRO A 68 -2.00 -2.05 -0.93
CA PRO A 68 -1.64 -0.93 -1.78
C PRO A 68 -0.42 -0.23 -1.17
N PRO A 69 0.49 0.29 -2.01
CA PRO A 69 1.69 0.95 -1.53
C PRO A 69 1.30 2.02 -0.50
N GLN A 70 2.00 2.04 0.62
CA GLN A 70 1.73 2.99 1.68
C GLN A 70 1.99 4.40 1.13
N ARG A 71 1.01 5.31 1.27
CA ARG A 71 1.14 6.67 0.74
C ARG A 71 2.09 7.54 1.57
N VAL A 72 2.34 7.18 2.83
CA VAL A 72 3.13 7.98 3.77
C VAL A 72 4.02 7.03 4.56
N GLU A 73 5.21 6.71 4.03
CA GLU A 73 6.19 5.88 4.74
C GLU A 73 6.87 6.62 5.90
N GLU A 74 6.71 7.95 5.95
CA GLU A 74 7.57 8.84 6.73
C GLU A 74 7.16 9.04 8.18
N ALA A 75 5.91 8.76 8.54
CA ALA A 75 5.41 9.05 9.89
C ALA A 75 4.37 8.03 10.36
N PRO A 76 4.24 7.84 11.68
CA PRO A 76 3.12 7.12 12.25
C PRO A 76 1.79 7.73 11.79
N HIS A 77 0.96 6.93 11.12
CA HIS A 77 -0.29 7.41 10.54
C HIS A 77 -1.37 6.33 10.60
N HIS A 78 -2.61 6.73 10.36
CA HIS A 78 -3.73 5.79 10.29
C HIS A 78 -4.14 5.52 8.83
N THR A 79 -4.22 4.25 8.46
CA THR A 79 -4.56 3.83 7.08
C THR A 79 -6.07 3.75 6.81
N GLY A 80 -6.91 4.11 7.79
CA GLY A 80 -8.37 4.03 7.71
C GLY A 80 -9.09 4.87 8.78
N ARG A 81 -10.41 4.71 8.91
CA ARG A 81 -11.25 5.50 9.82
C ARG A 81 -11.38 4.82 11.19
N GLY A 82 -10.57 5.27 12.16
CA GLY A 82 -10.66 4.92 13.59
C GLY A 82 -10.06 3.57 13.98
N GLY A 83 -9.60 3.46 15.24
CA GLY A 83 -9.12 2.22 15.87
C GLY A 83 -7.60 1.99 15.79
N ALA A 84 -7.01 1.47 16.87
CA ALA A 84 -5.56 1.21 16.98
C ALA A 84 -5.05 0.19 15.96
N ALA A 85 -5.90 -0.72 15.47
CA ALA A 85 -5.56 -1.71 14.45
C ALA A 85 -5.27 -1.11 13.06
N ASN A 86 -5.52 0.18 12.86
CA ASN A 86 -5.19 0.91 11.63
C ASN A 86 -3.96 1.81 11.79
N ALA A 87 -3.31 1.81 12.96
CA ALA A 87 -2.08 2.57 13.18
C ALA A 87 -0.91 1.86 12.50
N TYR A 88 -0.27 2.56 11.58
CA TYR A 88 1.05 2.20 11.11
C TYR A 88 2.08 2.89 12.00
N VAL A 89 2.99 2.11 12.57
CA VAL A 89 4.15 2.58 13.32
C VAL A 89 5.37 1.95 12.64
N PRO A 90 6.24 2.74 12.00
CA PRO A 90 7.40 2.21 11.31
C PRO A 90 8.36 1.55 12.29
N SER A 91 9.01 0.48 11.84
CA SER A 91 10.11 -0.15 12.57
C SER A 91 11.38 0.71 12.50
N PRO A 92 12.34 0.53 13.42
CA PRO A 92 13.61 1.27 13.39
C PRO A 92 14.41 1.08 12.08
N GLU A 93 14.22 -0.04 11.38
CA GLU A 93 14.86 -0.28 10.08
C GLU A 93 14.19 0.50 8.95
N GLU A 94 12.86 0.59 8.97
CA GLU A 94 12.09 1.40 8.02
C GLU A 94 12.38 2.89 8.20
N GLU A 95 12.49 3.37 9.45
CA GLU A 95 12.88 4.75 9.75
C GLU A 95 14.27 5.12 9.19
N LYS A 96 15.24 4.19 9.25
CA LYS A 96 16.57 4.42 8.67
C LYS A 96 16.51 4.55 7.15
N LYS A 97 15.75 3.68 6.47
CA LYS A 97 15.59 3.72 5.01
C LYS A 97 14.91 5.01 4.56
N VAL A 98 13.90 5.46 5.30
CA VAL A 98 13.25 6.75 5.06
C VAL A 98 14.26 7.89 5.17
N ARG A 99 15.05 7.94 6.26
CA ARG A 99 16.07 8.97 6.45
C ARG A 99 17.13 8.97 5.35
N GLU A 100 17.64 7.80 4.95
CA GLU A 100 18.60 7.68 3.84
C GLU A 100 18.01 8.19 2.52
N ARG A 101 16.74 7.89 2.25
CA ARG A 101 16.03 8.36 1.06
C ARG A 101 15.78 9.86 1.07
N GLU A 102 15.46 10.43 2.23
CA GLU A 102 15.34 11.88 2.42
C GLU A 102 16.69 12.59 2.19
N GLU A 103 17.77 12.06 2.74
CA GLU A 103 19.12 12.59 2.54
C GLU A 103 19.52 12.54 1.06
N GLU A 104 19.24 11.44 0.36
CA GLU A 104 19.48 11.32 -1.09
C GLU A 104 18.66 12.36 -1.88
N ASN A 105 17.38 12.51 -1.54
CA ASN A 105 16.52 13.50 -2.19
C ASN A 105 17.02 14.94 -1.96
N LEU A 106 17.45 15.28 -0.74
CA LEU A 106 18.05 16.58 -0.42
C LEU A 106 19.34 16.81 -1.22
N GLN A 107 20.18 15.78 -1.36
CA GLN A 107 21.39 15.85 -2.18
C GLN A 107 21.05 16.11 -3.65
N ARG A 108 20.08 15.37 -4.21
CA ARG A 108 19.59 15.56 -5.59
C ARG A 108 19.04 16.96 -5.83
N VAL A 109 18.25 17.51 -4.90
CA VAL A 109 17.72 18.88 -5.01
C VAL A 109 18.85 19.91 -4.94
N ARG A 110 19.83 19.69 -4.06
CA ARG A 110 20.99 20.57 -3.91
C ARG A 110 21.88 20.57 -5.15
N THR A 111 22.15 19.41 -5.75
CA THR A 111 22.93 19.32 -6.99
C THR A 111 22.18 19.97 -8.15
N ALA A 112 20.90 19.68 -8.32
CA ALA A 112 20.06 20.31 -9.34
C ALA A 112 20.00 21.84 -9.21
N SER A 113 19.91 22.36 -7.97
CA SER A 113 19.96 23.80 -7.72
C SER A 113 21.31 24.42 -8.08
N ARG A 114 22.41 23.76 -7.71
CA ARG A 114 23.77 24.20 -8.04
C ARG A 114 24.01 24.23 -9.55
N ASP A 115 23.54 23.23 -10.26
CA ASP A 115 23.73 23.14 -11.71
C ASP A 115 22.91 24.22 -12.44
N ARG A 116 21.67 24.48 -12.02
CA ARG A 116 20.90 25.64 -12.50
C ARG A 116 21.61 26.98 -12.27
N LEU A 117 22.28 27.17 -11.13
CA LEU A 117 23.04 28.39 -10.87
C LEU A 117 24.24 28.55 -11.82
N LYS A 118 24.91 27.44 -12.17
CA LYS A 118 26.04 27.47 -13.12
C LYS A 118 25.56 27.83 -14.52
N ASP A 119 24.43 27.28 -14.97
CA ASP A 119 23.85 27.58 -16.27
C ASP A 119 23.50 29.07 -16.41
N VAL A 120 22.93 29.67 -15.34
CA VAL A 120 22.62 31.11 -15.30
C VAL A 120 23.89 31.95 -15.37
N LYS A 121 24.96 31.60 -14.64
CA LYS A 121 26.23 32.32 -14.69
C LYS A 121 26.87 32.24 -16.07
N GLN A 122 26.96 31.05 -16.67
CA GLN A 122 27.48 30.88 -18.03
C GLN A 122 26.66 31.65 -19.08
N ALA A 123 25.34 31.68 -18.95
CA ALA A 123 24.49 32.47 -19.84
C ALA A 123 24.75 33.98 -19.69
N SER A 124 25.01 34.47 -18.47
CA SER A 124 25.33 35.87 -18.22
C SER A 124 26.72 36.27 -18.76
N GLU A 125 27.73 35.41 -18.62
CA GLU A 125 29.09 35.63 -19.14
C GLU A 125 29.14 35.61 -20.67
N LYS A 126 28.37 34.73 -21.32
CA LYS A 126 28.23 34.73 -22.79
C LYS A 126 27.55 36.01 -23.30
N ARG A 127 26.60 36.56 -22.54
CA ARG A 127 25.92 37.82 -22.88
C ARG A 127 26.82 39.04 -22.69
N SER A 128 27.66 39.08 -21.67
CA SER A 128 28.61 40.19 -21.48
C SER A 128 29.81 40.13 -22.45
N GLY A 129 30.29 38.93 -22.80
CA GLY A 129 31.37 38.77 -23.78
C GLY A 129 30.98 39.09 -25.23
N SER A 130 29.69 39.05 -25.58
CA SER A 130 29.19 39.40 -26.91
C SER A 130 28.90 40.88 -27.11
N SER A 131 28.80 41.68 -26.03
CA SER A 131 28.60 43.13 -26.12
C SER A 131 29.88 43.95 -26.24
N SER A 132 31.06 43.34 -26.11
CA SER A 132 32.36 44.03 -26.19
C SER A 132 33.10 43.89 -27.53
N SER A 133 32.43 43.39 -28.58
CA SER A 133 33.04 43.11 -29.90
C SER A 133 32.42 43.91 -31.06
N ARG A 134 32.00 45.15 -30.81
CA ARG A 134 31.61 46.12 -31.85
C ARG A 134 32.44 47.38 -31.79
#